data_AF-A0A929M4X9-F1
#
_entry.id   AF-A0A929M4X9-F1
#
_cell.length_a   1.000
_cell.length_b   1.000
_cell.length_c   1.000
_cell.angle_alpha   90.00
_cell.angle_beta   90.00
_cell.angle_gamma   90.00
#
_symmetry.space_group_name_H-M   'P 1'
#
loop_
_entity.id
_entity.type
_entity.pdbx_description
1 polymer ?
#
loop_
_entity_poly.entity_id
_entity_poly.type
_entity_poly.pdbx_seq_one_letter_code
_entity_poly.pdbx_strand_id
1 'polypeptide(L)'
;AEELGLHVIFVLAVNPGLPDGLDNKPGGAPRTRISRDKSLTILHKLGLHYAHRCGFYGIEVADEVNPRIRKGLQASDGIPGHLLRNYYRRAYETIREVAGEEPVVILPDGGWPQGFRRFMSQQAYKNVWLDAHLDRPSTQIDCSGPCGVQKIIDLHSQYVKKAASGGLPVMVGKWSASLPSVDGAMTAEGRIALERIYTSGQLKVYNTCPAWFFQTWKTSAFLAAWDARVALATFERRMLD
;
A
#
# COMPACT_ATOMS: atom_id res chain seq x y z
N ALA A 1 -10.71 10.37 -15.56
CA ALA A 1 -10.26 10.79 -14.22
C ALA A 1 -10.42 12.30 -14.08
N GLU A 2 -9.70 13.09 -14.88
CA GLU A 2 -9.78 14.57 -14.86
C GLU A 2 -11.19 15.13 -15.07
N GLU A 3 -11.96 14.58 -16.01
CA GLU A 3 -13.37 14.99 -16.22
C GLU A 3 -14.26 14.80 -14.97
N LEU A 4 -13.87 13.88 -14.08
CA LEU A 4 -14.55 13.61 -12.82
C LEU A 4 -13.87 14.30 -11.62
N GLY A 5 -12.87 15.14 -11.86
CA GLY A 5 -12.06 15.78 -10.81
C GLY A 5 -11.18 14.80 -10.02
N LEU A 6 -10.94 13.60 -10.55
CA LEU A 6 -10.14 12.58 -9.87
C LEU A 6 -8.65 12.73 -10.17
N HIS A 7 -7.87 12.65 -9.12
CA HIS A 7 -6.42 12.47 -9.15
C HIS A 7 -6.04 10.99 -9.25
N VAL A 8 -4.92 10.70 -9.91
CA VAL A 8 -4.46 9.35 -10.20
C VAL A 8 -3.02 9.18 -9.74
N ILE A 9 -2.79 8.10 -8.99
CA ILE A 9 -1.45 7.57 -8.71
C ILE A 9 -1.21 6.38 -9.63
N PHE A 10 -0.06 6.35 -10.30
CA PHE A 10 0.37 5.15 -11.02
C PHE A 10 1.20 4.25 -10.13
N VAL A 11 0.89 2.96 -10.10
CA VAL A 11 1.70 1.97 -9.39
C VAL A 11 2.51 1.20 -10.42
N LEU A 12 3.84 1.25 -10.31
CA LEU A 12 4.69 0.39 -11.12
C LEU A 12 4.60 -1.03 -10.56
N ALA A 13 3.88 -1.89 -11.27
CA ALA A 13 3.62 -3.29 -10.95
C ALA A 13 4.89 -4.17 -11.02
N VAL A 14 5.87 -3.90 -10.15
CA VAL A 14 7.10 -4.67 -9.96
C VAL A 14 7.26 -5.01 -8.50
N ASN A 15 7.79 -6.19 -8.22
CA ASN A 15 7.77 -6.74 -6.87
C ASN A 15 9.17 -7.10 -6.31
N PRO A 16 10.09 -6.13 -6.12
CA PRO A 16 11.46 -6.38 -5.66
C PRO A 16 11.56 -7.27 -4.41
N GLY A 17 12.34 -8.35 -4.52
CA GLY A 17 12.61 -9.27 -3.41
C GLY A 17 11.57 -10.36 -3.20
N LEU A 18 10.45 -10.34 -3.93
CA LEU A 18 9.52 -11.47 -3.97
C LEU A 18 10.00 -12.53 -4.99
N PRO A 19 9.70 -13.82 -4.76
CA PRO A 19 9.97 -14.88 -5.74
C PRO A 19 9.29 -14.57 -7.08
N ASP A 20 9.91 -14.91 -8.21
CA ASP A 20 9.29 -14.72 -9.53
C ASP A 20 7.92 -15.41 -9.56
N GLY A 21 6.87 -14.63 -9.82
CA GLY A 21 5.54 -15.15 -10.06
C GLY A 21 5.55 -16.01 -11.32
N LEU A 22 4.89 -17.18 -11.26
CA LEU A 22 4.68 -18.02 -12.44
C LEU A 22 3.85 -17.21 -13.46
N ASP A 23 4.47 -16.87 -14.59
CA ASP A 23 3.96 -16.01 -15.67
C ASP A 23 2.56 -16.37 -16.25
N ASN A 24 1.91 -17.47 -15.81
CA ASN A 24 0.83 -18.12 -16.55
C ASN A 24 -0.50 -18.32 -15.80
N LYS A 25 -0.75 -17.68 -14.65
CA LYS A 25 -2.06 -17.79 -13.95
C LYS A 25 -2.81 -16.45 -13.90
N PRO A 26 -4.14 -16.42 -14.19
CA PRO A 26 -4.98 -15.27 -13.90
C PRO A 26 -4.90 -14.92 -12.41
N GLY A 27 -4.57 -13.67 -12.08
CA GLY A 27 -4.32 -13.23 -10.70
C GLY A 27 -2.91 -13.51 -10.16
N GLY A 28 -1.98 -13.95 -11.00
CA GLY A 28 -0.57 -14.04 -10.64
C GLY A 28 0.05 -12.66 -10.38
N ALA A 29 0.94 -12.58 -9.39
CA ALA A 29 1.69 -11.35 -9.11
C ALA A 29 2.51 -10.94 -10.36
N PRO A 30 2.55 -9.64 -10.72
CA PRO A 30 3.42 -9.12 -11.78
C PRO A 30 4.87 -9.61 -11.63
N ARG A 31 5.59 -9.76 -12.76
CA ARG A 31 7.00 -10.18 -12.79
C ARG A 31 7.80 -9.51 -11.67
N THR A 32 8.33 -10.32 -10.76
CA THR A 32 9.03 -9.77 -9.59
C THR A 32 10.44 -9.29 -9.93
N ARG A 33 11.02 -9.78 -11.04
CA ARG A 33 12.30 -9.31 -11.61
C ARG A 33 12.11 -8.53 -12.91
N ILE A 34 11.76 -7.25 -12.81
CA ILE A 34 12.15 -6.28 -13.83
C ILE A 34 13.53 -5.74 -13.47
N SER A 35 14.43 -5.63 -14.46
CA SER A 35 15.76 -5.05 -14.19
C SER A 35 15.60 -3.60 -13.75
N ARG A 36 16.43 -3.18 -12.79
CA ARG A 36 16.45 -1.80 -12.27
C ARG A 36 16.36 -0.77 -13.39
N ASP A 37 17.16 -0.92 -14.43
CA ASP A 37 17.27 0.06 -15.51
C ASP A 37 15.99 0.10 -16.39
N LYS A 38 15.31 -1.03 -16.58
CA LYS A 38 13.99 -1.06 -17.24
C LYS A 38 12.94 -0.35 -16.38
N SER A 39 12.91 -0.59 -15.07
CA SER A 39 11.99 0.11 -14.17
C SER A 39 12.22 1.62 -14.20
N LEU A 40 13.48 2.07 -14.09
CA LEU A 40 13.82 3.50 -14.18
C LEU A 40 13.42 4.10 -15.54
N THR A 41 13.63 3.37 -16.64
CA THR A 41 13.20 3.83 -17.98
C THR A 41 11.68 4.00 -18.06
N ILE A 42 10.91 3.10 -17.45
CA ILE A 42 9.44 3.20 -17.42
C ILE A 42 9.01 4.40 -16.57
N LEU A 43 9.59 4.56 -15.38
CA LEU A 43 9.31 5.69 -14.49
C LEU A 43 9.61 7.04 -15.16
N HIS A 44 10.75 7.15 -15.86
CA HIS A 44 11.10 8.32 -16.66
C HIS A 44 10.03 8.60 -17.72
N LYS A 45 9.62 7.59 -18.50
CA LYS A 45 8.61 7.75 -19.56
C LYS A 45 7.25 8.16 -19.02
N LEU A 46 6.81 7.56 -17.91
CA LEU A 46 5.56 7.93 -17.25
C LEU A 46 5.62 9.36 -16.71
N GLY A 47 6.69 9.73 -16.00
CA GLY A 47 6.88 11.10 -15.52
C GLY A 47 6.86 12.10 -16.67
N LEU A 48 7.68 11.90 -17.70
CA LEU A 48 7.76 12.78 -18.86
C LEU A 48 6.40 12.93 -19.57
N HIS A 49 5.65 11.84 -19.71
CA HIS A 49 4.39 11.86 -20.45
C HIS A 49 3.24 12.48 -19.66
N TYR A 50 3.19 12.32 -18.33
CA TYR A 50 2.04 12.72 -17.53
C TYR A 50 2.27 13.93 -16.63
N ALA A 51 3.51 14.44 -16.49
CA ALA A 51 3.83 15.58 -15.62
C ALA A 51 2.97 16.84 -15.85
N HIS A 52 2.51 17.06 -17.08
CA HIS A 52 1.71 18.23 -17.46
C HIS A 52 0.20 18.04 -17.24
N ARG A 53 -0.24 16.86 -16.79
CA ARG A 53 -1.67 16.49 -16.64
C ARG A 53 -2.12 16.81 -15.22
N CYS A 54 -3.20 17.58 -15.07
CA CYS A 54 -3.70 17.98 -13.74
C CYS A 54 -4.18 16.78 -12.90
N GLY A 55 -4.62 15.70 -13.56
CA GLY A 55 -5.01 14.47 -12.88
C GLY A 55 -3.84 13.62 -12.39
N PHE A 56 -2.61 13.92 -12.78
CA PHE A 56 -1.45 13.12 -12.39
C PHE A 56 -0.94 13.56 -11.01
N TYR A 57 -1.18 12.73 -10.00
CA TYR A 57 -0.86 13.05 -8.61
C TYR A 57 0.50 12.51 -8.17
N GLY A 58 0.88 11.34 -8.68
CA GLY A 58 2.12 10.69 -8.25
C GLY A 58 2.36 9.32 -8.86
N ILE A 59 3.50 8.75 -8.50
CA ILE A 59 3.91 7.41 -8.91
C ILE A 59 4.44 6.65 -7.70
N GLU A 60 3.90 5.46 -7.50
CA GLU A 60 4.49 4.44 -6.65
C GLU A 60 5.52 3.63 -7.44
N VAL A 61 6.76 3.63 -6.96
CA VAL A 61 7.93 3.17 -7.74
C VAL A 61 8.08 1.65 -7.79
N ALA A 62 7.27 0.93 -7.04
CA ALA A 62 7.10 -0.52 -7.03
C ALA A 62 5.70 -0.83 -6.49
N ASP A 63 5.26 -2.08 -6.54
CA ASP A 63 3.99 -2.51 -5.94
C ASP A 63 4.25 -3.20 -4.61
N GLU A 64 4.70 -4.46 -4.61
CA GLU A 64 5.01 -5.20 -3.38
C GLU A 64 6.50 -5.50 -3.23
N VAL A 65 7.11 -4.98 -2.17
CA VAL A 65 8.52 -5.24 -1.88
C VAL A 65 8.67 -6.19 -0.70
N ASN A 66 9.63 -7.10 -0.79
CA ASN A 66 10.01 -7.97 0.32
C ASN A 66 11.45 -7.64 0.75
N PRO A 67 11.63 -6.68 1.67
CA PRO A 67 12.95 -6.32 2.16
C PRO A 67 13.53 -7.45 3.00
N ARG A 68 14.82 -7.73 2.81
CA ARG A 68 15.58 -8.63 3.68
C ARG A 68 15.78 -8.00 5.04
N ILE A 69 15.17 -8.59 6.07
CA ILE A 69 15.27 -8.13 7.45
C ILE A 69 16.22 -9.05 8.21
N ARG A 70 17.23 -8.47 8.87
CA ARG A 70 18.09 -9.19 9.81
C ARG A 70 17.53 -9.09 11.23
N LYS A 71 17.47 -10.22 11.92
CA LYS A 71 17.15 -10.33 13.35
C LYS A 71 18.25 -11.19 14.01
N GLY A 72 19.17 -10.53 14.72
CA GLY A 72 20.36 -11.20 15.24
C GLY A 72 21.21 -11.79 14.11
N LEU A 73 21.53 -13.09 14.20
CA LEU A 73 22.32 -13.82 13.19
C LEU A 73 21.49 -14.33 12.01
N GLN A 74 20.16 -14.28 12.10
CA GLN A 74 19.27 -14.74 11.04
C GLN A 74 18.89 -13.58 10.10
N ALA A 75 18.76 -13.89 8.82
CA ALA A 75 18.23 -12.98 7.81
C ALA A 75 17.04 -13.67 7.13
N SER A 76 15.95 -12.94 6.93
CA SER A 76 14.85 -13.40 6.08
C SER A 76 15.28 -13.50 4.63
N ASP A 77 14.48 -14.17 3.81
CA ASP A 77 14.57 -13.98 2.36
C ASP A 77 14.18 -12.53 1.98
N GLY A 78 14.55 -12.14 0.76
CA GLY A 78 14.21 -10.83 0.20
C GLY A 78 15.39 -10.03 -0.33
N ILE A 79 15.10 -8.81 -0.78
CA ILE A 79 16.09 -7.88 -1.34
C ILE A 79 16.86 -7.15 -0.22
N PRO A 80 18.20 -7.09 -0.26
CA PRO A 80 18.97 -6.30 0.71
C PRO A 80 18.48 -4.85 0.79
N GLY A 81 18.22 -4.35 2.00
CA GLY A 81 17.63 -3.03 2.21
C GLY A 81 18.42 -1.86 1.58
N HIS A 82 19.75 -1.98 1.48
CA HIS A 82 20.57 -0.96 0.81
C HIS A 82 20.35 -0.92 -0.71
N LEU A 83 20.10 -2.06 -1.36
CA LEU A 83 19.77 -2.11 -2.78
C LEU A 83 18.39 -1.50 -3.04
N LEU A 84 17.41 -1.79 -2.17
CA LEU A 84 16.07 -1.20 -2.25
C LEU A 84 16.11 0.32 -2.08
N ARG A 85 16.84 0.82 -1.07
CA ARG A 85 17.03 2.26 -0.86
C ARG A 85 17.75 2.94 -2.03
N ASN A 86 18.74 2.27 -2.63
CA ASN A 86 19.41 2.80 -3.82
C ASN A 86 18.47 2.85 -5.02
N TYR A 87 17.61 1.85 -5.20
CA TYR A 87 16.57 1.90 -6.23
C TYR A 87 15.60 3.07 -6.00
N TYR A 88 15.09 3.25 -4.78
CA TYR A 88 14.18 4.35 -4.45
C TYR A 88 14.79 5.73 -4.69
N ARG A 89 16.05 5.93 -4.32
CA ARG A 89 16.75 7.19 -4.61
C ARG A 89 16.83 7.46 -6.12
N ARG A 90 17.20 6.45 -6.90
CA ARG A 90 17.32 6.57 -8.36
C ARG A 90 15.95 6.81 -9.01
N ALA A 91 14.92 6.11 -8.55
CA ALA A 91 13.54 6.31 -9.01
C ALA A 91 13.06 7.73 -8.75
N TYR A 92 13.31 8.25 -7.54
CA TYR A 92 13.02 9.64 -7.19
C TYR A 92 13.76 10.63 -8.10
N GLU A 93 15.07 10.48 -8.25
CA GLU A 93 15.89 11.34 -9.13
C GLU A 93 15.35 11.33 -10.57
N THR A 94 15.08 10.14 -11.11
CA THR A 94 14.55 9.95 -12.47
C THR A 94 13.18 10.62 -12.67
N ILE A 95 12.27 10.55 -11.69
CA ILE A 95 10.97 11.21 -11.80
C ILE A 95 11.13 12.73 -11.68
N ARG A 96 11.94 13.20 -10.72
CA ARG A 96 12.15 14.64 -10.47
C ARG A 96 12.80 15.34 -11.66
N GLU A 97 13.69 14.65 -12.38
CA GLU A 97 14.34 15.16 -13.60
C GLU A 97 13.33 15.59 -14.68
N VAL A 98 12.23 14.85 -14.83
CA VAL A 98 11.27 15.06 -15.93
C VAL A 98 9.92 15.64 -15.50
N ALA A 99 9.54 15.47 -14.24
CA ALA A 99 8.21 15.83 -13.75
C ALA A 99 8.22 16.91 -12.66
N GLY A 100 9.40 17.38 -12.25
CA GLY A 100 9.51 18.39 -11.20
C GLY A 100 9.08 17.88 -9.82
N GLU A 101 8.87 18.80 -8.88
CA GLU A 101 8.59 18.48 -7.47
C GLU A 101 7.11 18.17 -7.18
N GLU A 102 6.19 18.57 -8.06
CA GLU A 102 4.74 18.47 -7.84
C GLU A 102 4.27 17.03 -7.60
N PRO A 103 4.60 16.02 -8.45
CA PRO A 103 4.07 14.68 -8.24
C PRO A 103 4.67 14.01 -7.02
N VAL A 104 3.84 13.29 -6.27
CA VAL A 104 4.29 12.48 -5.13
C VAL A 104 5.04 11.25 -5.63
N VAL A 105 6.24 11.01 -5.10
CA VAL A 105 6.98 9.76 -5.30
C VAL A 105 6.73 8.86 -4.10
N ILE A 106 6.11 7.71 -4.33
CA ILE A 106 5.62 6.84 -3.26
C ILE A 106 6.48 5.57 -3.21
N LEU A 107 6.86 5.18 -1.99
CA LEU A 107 7.80 4.11 -1.73
C LEU A 107 7.10 3.01 -0.92
N PRO A 108 6.89 1.79 -1.47
CA PRO A 108 6.32 0.71 -0.68
C PRO A 108 7.24 0.32 0.46
N ASP A 109 6.67 0.16 1.65
CA ASP A 109 7.42 -0.06 2.88
C ASP A 109 7.78 -1.54 3.12
N GLY A 110 7.12 -2.45 2.40
CA GLY A 110 7.32 -3.88 2.47
C GLY A 110 7.04 -4.50 3.84
N GLY A 111 6.11 -3.93 4.62
CA GLY A 111 5.83 -4.41 5.96
C GLY A 111 6.92 -4.07 6.98
N TRP A 112 7.82 -3.13 6.66
CA TRP A 112 8.97 -2.76 7.48
C TRP A 112 8.85 -1.30 7.97
N PRO A 113 8.01 -1.01 8.99
CA PRO A 113 7.61 0.36 9.33
C PRO A 113 8.77 1.25 9.77
N GLN A 114 9.82 0.70 10.39
CA GLN A 114 11.02 1.48 10.75
C GLN A 114 12.15 1.34 9.73
N GLY A 115 11.91 0.62 8.65
CA GLY A 115 12.86 0.31 7.59
C GLY A 115 13.36 1.51 6.81
N PHE A 116 12.66 2.63 6.88
CA PHE A 116 12.97 3.86 6.16
C PHE A 116 13.12 5.06 7.11
N ARG A 117 13.31 4.83 8.40
CA ARG A 117 13.59 5.91 9.37
C ARG A 117 14.82 6.71 8.91
N ARG A 118 14.69 8.04 8.86
CA ARG A 118 15.71 8.99 8.36
C ARG A 118 16.11 8.79 6.89
N PHE A 119 15.45 7.91 6.14
CA PHE A 119 15.65 7.79 4.70
C PHE A 119 14.88 8.91 3.99
N MET A 120 15.51 9.55 3.00
CA MET A 120 14.89 10.60 2.18
C MET A 120 14.16 11.68 2.99
N SER A 121 14.83 12.27 3.98
CA SER A 121 14.22 13.27 4.86
C SER A 121 13.62 14.45 4.09
N GLN A 122 12.52 15.00 4.60
CA GLN A 122 11.77 16.10 3.95
C GLN A 122 12.57 17.42 3.84
N GLN A 123 13.75 17.51 4.47
CA GLN A 123 14.69 18.61 4.30
C GLN A 123 15.36 18.58 2.92
N ALA A 124 15.64 17.39 2.38
CA ALA A 124 16.35 17.21 1.11
C ALA A 124 15.49 16.60 0.00
N TYR A 125 14.35 16.00 0.35
CA TYR A 125 13.44 15.34 -0.59
C TYR A 125 12.03 15.93 -0.45
N LYS A 126 11.38 16.24 -1.58
CA LYS A 126 10.04 16.84 -1.62
C LYS A 126 9.01 15.83 -2.10
N ASN A 127 7.81 15.87 -1.53
CA ASN A 127 6.68 15.03 -1.94
C ASN A 127 7.06 13.54 -2.04
N VAL A 128 7.62 13.00 -0.96
CA VAL A 128 7.95 11.57 -0.83
C VAL A 128 7.11 10.95 0.27
N TRP A 129 6.36 9.91 -0.06
CA TRP A 129 5.52 9.18 0.89
C TRP A 129 5.96 7.72 0.99
N LEU A 130 5.61 7.08 2.11
CA LEU A 130 5.64 5.63 2.25
C LEU A 130 4.26 5.06 1.94
N ASP A 131 4.23 3.87 1.35
CA ASP A 131 3.01 3.07 1.20
C ASP A 131 3.03 1.86 2.14
N ALA A 132 2.00 1.73 2.97
CA ALA A 132 1.74 0.59 3.82
C ALA A 132 0.59 -0.26 3.26
N HIS A 133 0.86 -1.56 3.03
CA HIS A 133 -0.17 -2.54 2.65
C HIS A 133 -0.63 -3.28 3.91
N LEU A 134 -1.90 -3.09 4.29
CA LEU A 134 -2.52 -3.60 5.51
C LEU A 134 -3.65 -4.60 5.25
N ASP A 135 -3.75 -5.10 4.02
CA ASP A 135 -4.64 -6.19 3.61
C ASP A 135 -4.12 -7.59 4.02
N ARG A 136 -2.87 -7.68 4.48
CA ARG A 136 -2.20 -8.92 4.89
C ARG A 136 -1.72 -8.84 6.34
N PRO A 137 -2.49 -9.34 7.31
CA PRO A 137 -2.04 -9.32 8.70
C PRO A 137 -0.86 -10.25 8.91
N SER A 138 0.16 -9.74 9.59
CA SER A 138 1.37 -10.49 9.96
C SER A 138 1.18 -11.38 11.19
N THR A 139 0.05 -11.23 11.89
CA THR A 139 -0.29 -11.98 13.11
C THR A 139 -1.63 -12.68 12.92
N GLN A 140 -1.70 -13.96 13.29
CA GLN A 140 -2.98 -14.65 13.38
C GLN A 140 -3.73 -14.15 14.62
N ILE A 141 -4.78 -13.34 14.38
CA ILE A 141 -5.68 -12.85 15.42
C ILE A 141 -7.04 -13.42 15.12
N ASP A 142 -7.60 -14.16 16.08
CA ASP A 142 -8.98 -14.59 16.02
C ASP A 142 -9.90 -13.35 16.00
N CYS A 143 -10.55 -13.13 14.86
CA CYS A 143 -11.49 -12.04 14.66
C CYS A 143 -12.95 -12.52 14.72
N SER A 144 -13.20 -13.65 15.39
CA SER A 144 -14.55 -14.21 15.54
C SER A 144 -15.47 -13.39 16.46
N GLY A 145 -14.93 -12.33 17.08
CA GLY A 145 -15.71 -11.40 17.89
C GLY A 145 -15.11 -9.98 17.94
N PRO A 146 -15.86 -9.00 18.49
CA PRO A 146 -15.49 -7.58 18.45
C PRO A 146 -14.13 -7.25 19.07
N CYS A 147 -13.72 -7.98 20.12
CA CYS A 147 -12.41 -7.77 20.74
C CYS A 147 -11.25 -8.11 19.80
N GLY A 148 -11.39 -9.16 18.98
CA GLY A 148 -10.41 -9.53 17.96
C GLY A 148 -10.30 -8.47 16.87
N VAL A 149 -11.46 -8.00 16.40
CA VAL A 149 -11.58 -6.90 15.44
C VAL A 149 -10.91 -5.62 15.96
N GLN A 150 -11.15 -5.25 17.23
CA GLN A 150 -10.52 -4.07 17.81
C GLN A 150 -9.00 -4.22 17.91
N LYS A 151 -8.50 -5.41 18.32
CA LYS A 151 -7.05 -5.66 18.40
C LYS A 151 -6.36 -5.46 17.06
N ILE A 152 -6.94 -5.91 15.96
CA ILE A 152 -6.32 -5.73 14.63
C ILE A 152 -6.35 -4.26 14.19
N ILE A 153 -7.44 -3.53 14.46
CA ILE A 153 -7.50 -2.08 14.22
C ILE A 153 -6.41 -1.35 15.02
N ASP A 154 -6.21 -1.72 16.29
CA ASP A 154 -5.17 -1.14 17.14
C ASP A 154 -3.76 -1.42 16.59
N LEU A 155 -3.53 -2.62 16.05
CA LEU A 155 -2.27 -2.94 15.37
C LEU A 155 -2.06 -2.11 14.11
N HIS A 156 -3.09 -1.88 13.30
CA HIS A 156 -3.01 -1.00 12.13
C HIS A 156 -2.69 0.44 12.55
N SER A 157 -3.33 0.94 13.61
CA SER A 157 -3.04 2.26 14.18
C SER A 157 -1.58 2.37 14.65
N GLN A 158 -1.09 1.35 15.36
CA GLN A 158 0.31 1.31 15.82
C GLN A 158 1.29 1.21 14.65
N TYR A 159 0.96 0.45 13.61
CA TYR A 159 1.79 0.31 12.42
C TYR A 159 1.97 1.67 11.73
N VAL A 160 0.87 2.36 11.41
CA VAL A 160 0.89 3.67 10.74
C VAL A 160 1.68 4.69 11.58
N LYS A 161 1.44 4.76 12.90
CA LYS A 161 2.19 5.65 13.79
C LYS A 161 3.68 5.34 13.79
N LYS A 162 4.04 4.05 13.83
CA LYS A 162 5.43 3.60 13.83
C LYS A 162 6.12 3.93 12.51
N ALA A 163 5.45 3.75 11.38
CA ALA A 163 5.95 4.12 10.07
C ALA A 163 6.16 5.64 9.95
N ALA A 164 5.14 6.42 10.34
CA ALA A 164 5.18 7.89 10.27
C ALA A 164 6.24 8.51 11.20
N SER A 165 6.61 7.83 12.30
CA SER A 165 7.70 8.27 13.19
C SER A 165 9.07 8.36 12.49
N GLY A 166 9.20 7.80 11.28
CA GLY A 166 10.37 7.93 10.42
C GLY A 166 10.57 9.32 9.80
N GLY A 167 9.53 10.17 9.82
CA GLY A 167 9.52 11.53 9.28
C GLY A 167 8.98 11.68 7.86
N LEU A 168 8.54 10.58 7.24
CA LEU A 168 7.83 10.59 5.95
C LEU A 168 6.32 10.44 6.20
N PRO A 169 5.46 11.15 5.44
CA PRO A 169 4.03 10.82 5.40
C PRO A 169 3.82 9.38 4.94
N VAL A 170 2.79 8.72 5.47
CA VAL A 170 2.49 7.31 5.20
C VAL A 170 1.07 7.20 4.69
N MET A 171 0.88 6.74 3.47
CA MET A 171 -0.43 6.35 2.94
C MET A 171 -0.72 4.87 3.22
N VAL A 172 -1.99 4.47 3.12
CA VAL A 172 -2.41 3.06 3.15
C VAL A 172 -2.91 2.64 1.78
N GLY A 173 -2.02 2.16 0.92
CA GLY A 173 -2.27 1.87 -0.50
C GLY A 173 -2.99 0.55 -0.76
N LYS A 174 -3.04 -0.36 0.21
CA LYS A 174 -3.87 -1.56 0.13
C LYS A 174 -4.47 -1.90 1.47
N TRP A 175 -5.80 -1.99 1.51
CA TRP A 175 -6.57 -2.54 2.62
C TRP A 175 -7.90 -3.07 2.10
N SER A 176 -8.60 -3.90 2.87
CA SER A 176 -9.92 -4.43 2.49
C SER A 176 -10.84 -4.55 3.71
N ALA A 177 -12.12 -4.84 3.47
CA ALA A 177 -13.08 -5.13 4.53
C ALA A 177 -13.01 -6.59 5.01
N SER A 178 -12.18 -7.41 4.37
CA SER A 178 -12.10 -8.84 4.65
C SER A 178 -11.50 -9.08 6.02
N LEU A 179 -12.31 -9.60 6.95
CA LEU A 179 -11.80 -9.99 8.25
C LEU A 179 -10.84 -11.18 8.13
N PRO A 180 -9.65 -11.10 8.75
CA PRO A 180 -8.74 -12.23 8.79
C PRO A 180 -9.13 -13.22 9.88
N SER A 181 -8.87 -14.50 9.63
CA SER A 181 -9.00 -15.59 10.63
C SER A 181 -10.31 -15.56 11.42
N VAL A 182 -11.39 -15.97 10.74
CA VAL A 182 -12.74 -16.09 11.32
C VAL A 182 -13.05 -17.58 11.53
N ASP A 183 -13.61 -17.95 12.67
CA ASP A 183 -14.07 -19.31 12.97
C ASP A 183 -15.23 -19.72 12.04
N GLY A 184 -15.23 -20.99 11.63
CA GLY A 184 -16.23 -21.57 10.74
C GLY A 184 -17.64 -21.66 11.34
N ALA A 185 -17.78 -21.49 12.66
CA ALA A 185 -19.07 -21.47 13.34
C ALA A 185 -19.84 -20.13 13.22
N MET A 186 -19.23 -19.10 12.62
CA MET A 186 -19.85 -17.78 12.48
C MET A 186 -20.96 -17.75 11.41
N THR A 187 -22.10 -17.15 11.73
CA THR A 187 -23.17 -16.92 10.76
C THR A 187 -22.78 -15.85 9.73
N ALA A 188 -23.40 -15.86 8.56
CA ALA A 188 -23.15 -14.87 7.52
C ALA A 188 -23.45 -13.43 8.02
N GLU A 189 -24.55 -13.26 8.76
CA GLU A 189 -24.96 -11.98 9.33
C GLU A 189 -23.96 -11.48 10.38
N GLY A 190 -23.47 -12.37 11.24
CA GLY A 190 -22.44 -12.06 12.23
C GLY A 190 -21.15 -11.59 11.57
N ARG A 191 -20.74 -12.27 10.49
CA ARG A 191 -19.56 -11.90 9.69
C ARG A 191 -19.71 -10.52 9.07
N ILE A 192 -20.84 -10.24 8.43
CA ILE A 192 -21.14 -8.93 7.82
C ILE A 192 -21.11 -7.82 8.88
N ALA A 193 -21.67 -8.06 10.07
CA ALA A 193 -21.68 -7.09 11.15
C ALA A 193 -20.25 -6.77 11.64
N LEU A 194 -19.41 -7.79 11.83
CA LEU A 194 -18.02 -7.59 12.26
C LEU A 194 -17.17 -6.95 11.16
N GLU A 195 -17.35 -7.29 9.88
CA GLU A 195 -16.66 -6.66 8.76
C GLU A 195 -17.00 -5.17 8.64
N ARG A 196 -18.24 -4.78 8.96
CA ARG A 196 -18.62 -3.35 9.04
C ARG A 196 -17.91 -2.63 10.18
N ILE A 197 -17.85 -3.24 11.37
CA ILE A 197 -17.10 -2.68 12.51
C ILE A 197 -15.62 -2.53 12.14
N TYR A 198 -15.05 -3.55 11.50
CA TYR A 198 -13.67 -3.55 11.04
C TYR A 198 -13.39 -2.44 10.03
N THR A 199 -14.22 -2.33 8.99
CA THR A 199 -14.12 -1.29 7.96
C THR A 199 -14.23 0.10 8.56
N SER A 200 -15.18 0.33 9.47
CA SER A 200 -15.34 1.61 10.18
C SER A 200 -14.10 1.96 11.01
N GLY A 201 -13.57 0.99 11.76
CA GLY A 201 -12.37 1.17 12.56
C GLY A 201 -11.12 1.43 11.72
N GLN A 202 -10.97 0.73 10.59
CA GLN A 202 -9.92 0.98 9.61
C GLN A 202 -10.00 2.39 9.03
N LEU A 203 -11.16 2.82 8.54
CA LEU A 203 -11.38 4.18 8.03
C LEU A 203 -11.00 5.26 9.06
N LYS A 204 -11.38 5.07 10.33
CA LYS A 204 -10.98 5.98 11.41
C LYS A 204 -9.46 6.11 11.56
N VAL A 205 -8.71 5.03 11.34
CA VAL A 205 -7.24 5.06 11.34
C VAL A 205 -6.73 5.72 10.05
N TYR A 206 -7.26 5.32 8.90
CA TYR A 206 -6.71 5.69 7.59
C TYR A 206 -7.05 7.12 7.18
N ASN A 207 -8.13 7.73 7.68
CA ASN A 207 -8.42 9.15 7.50
C ASN A 207 -7.41 10.07 8.22
N THR A 208 -6.48 9.51 9.00
CA THR A 208 -5.32 10.26 9.53
C THR A 208 -4.11 10.27 8.57
N CYS A 209 -4.16 9.47 7.51
CA CYS A 209 -3.13 9.37 6.48
C CYS A 209 -3.42 10.37 5.34
N PRO A 210 -2.42 10.79 4.55
CA PRO A 210 -2.64 11.68 3.41
C PRO A 210 -3.44 11.03 2.26
N ALA A 211 -3.48 9.70 2.21
CA ALA A 211 -4.33 8.94 1.29
C ALA A 211 -4.53 7.50 1.78
N TRP A 212 -5.60 6.87 1.31
CA TRP A 212 -5.80 5.42 1.39
C TRP A 212 -6.48 4.88 0.14
N PHE A 213 -6.24 3.60 -0.17
CA PHE A 213 -6.79 2.93 -1.35
C PHE A 213 -7.36 1.57 -0.97
N PHE A 214 -8.67 1.40 -1.17
CA PHE A 214 -9.34 0.12 -0.95
C PHE A 214 -8.98 -0.85 -2.07
N GLN A 215 -8.49 -2.03 -1.69
CA GLN A 215 -8.18 -3.12 -2.61
C GLN A 215 -9.35 -4.11 -2.64
N THR A 216 -10.19 -4.13 -3.67
CA THR A 216 -10.14 -3.36 -4.92
C THR A 216 -11.50 -2.72 -5.24
N TRP A 217 -11.56 -1.86 -6.26
CA TRP A 217 -12.81 -1.20 -6.66
C TRP A 217 -13.91 -2.20 -7.04
N LYS A 218 -13.56 -3.26 -7.78
CA LYS A 218 -14.50 -4.23 -8.33
C LYS A 218 -13.88 -5.62 -8.41
N THR A 219 -14.67 -6.64 -8.04
CA THR A 219 -14.33 -8.05 -8.28
C THR A 219 -15.32 -8.69 -9.24
N SER A 220 -14.90 -9.75 -9.95
CA SER A 220 -15.77 -10.58 -10.79
C SER A 220 -16.38 -11.78 -10.06
N ALA A 221 -15.83 -12.15 -8.89
CA ALA A 221 -16.13 -13.39 -8.17
C ALA A 221 -16.96 -13.19 -6.88
N PHE A 222 -17.75 -12.11 -6.78
CA PHE A 222 -18.59 -11.81 -5.62
C PHE A 222 -17.86 -11.81 -4.26
N LEU A 223 -16.59 -11.39 -4.24
CA LEU A 223 -15.84 -11.24 -3.00
C LEU A 223 -16.24 -9.91 -2.35
N ALA A 224 -17.39 -9.90 -1.67
CA ALA A 224 -18.02 -8.68 -1.14
C ALA A 224 -17.07 -7.82 -0.29
N ALA A 225 -16.27 -8.46 0.57
CA ALA A 225 -15.33 -7.77 1.45
C ALA A 225 -14.06 -7.23 0.73
N TRP A 226 -13.88 -7.59 -0.55
CA TRP A 226 -12.81 -7.13 -1.44
C TRP A 226 -13.34 -6.25 -2.59
N ASP A 227 -14.64 -5.94 -2.60
CA ASP A 227 -15.28 -5.09 -3.60
C ASP A 227 -15.74 -3.79 -2.94
N ALA A 228 -15.04 -2.69 -3.20
CA ALA A 228 -15.33 -1.39 -2.59
C ALA A 228 -16.78 -0.95 -2.81
N ARG A 229 -17.37 -1.27 -3.99
CA ARG A 229 -18.75 -0.91 -4.32
C ARG A 229 -19.77 -1.61 -3.44
N VAL A 230 -19.39 -2.71 -2.78
CA VAL A 230 -20.24 -3.47 -1.85
C VAL A 230 -19.85 -3.15 -0.42
N ALA A 231 -18.56 -3.29 -0.07
CA ALA A 231 -18.05 -3.11 1.28
C ALA A 231 -18.27 -1.68 1.82
N LEU A 232 -18.15 -0.67 0.95
CA LEU A 232 -18.29 0.73 1.34
C LEU A 232 -19.70 1.29 1.08
N ALA A 233 -20.61 0.54 0.45
CA ALA A 233 -21.93 1.03 0.01
C ALA A 233 -22.81 1.57 1.14
N THR A 234 -22.64 1.06 2.35
CA THR A 234 -23.47 1.42 3.51
C THR A 234 -22.84 2.48 4.40
N PHE A 235 -21.67 3.01 4.04
CA PHE A 235 -21.01 4.07 4.78
C PHE A 235 -21.44 5.44 4.23
N GLU A 236 -21.67 6.41 5.12
CA GLU A 236 -21.94 7.78 4.71
C GLU A 236 -20.71 8.38 4.03
N ARG A 237 -20.91 9.21 3.00
CA ARG A 237 -19.81 9.85 2.26
C ARG A 237 -18.82 10.56 3.19
N ARG A 238 -19.33 11.23 4.23
CA ARG A 238 -18.51 11.93 5.22
C ARG A 238 -17.56 11.02 6.03
N MET A 239 -17.80 9.71 6.05
CA MET A 239 -16.89 8.74 6.66
C MET A 239 -15.73 8.36 5.73
N LEU A 240 -15.86 8.66 4.44
CA LEU A 240 -14.89 8.38 3.38
C LEU A 240 -14.06 9.61 2.99
N ASP A 241 -14.47 10.79 3.45
CA ASP A 241 -13.80 12.08 3.22
C ASP A 241 -12.77 12.41 4.32
#